data_AF-A0A2A4LZG9-F1
#
_entry.id   AF-A0A2A4LZG9-F1
#
_cell.length_a   1.000
_cell.length_b   1.000
_cell.length_c   1.000
_cell.angle_alpha   90.00
_cell.angle_beta   90.00
_cell.angle_gamma   90.00
#
_symmetry.space_group_name_H-M   'P 1'
#
loop_
_entity.id
_entity.type
_entity.pdbx_description
1 polymer ?
#
loop_
_entity_poly.entity_id
_entity_poly.type
_entity_poly.pdbx_seq_one_letter_code
_entity_poly.pdbx_strand_id
1 'polypeptide(L)' 'MEFDDGHNTGIYSWAYLQELNENREKLWQGYLQKLNLAGRTRDPEEKIVKFIDPK' A
#
# COMPACT_ATOMS: atom_id res chain seq x y z
N MET A 1 10.00 15.59 -4.29
CA MET A 1 9.08 15.11 -3.24
C MET A 1 9.94 14.49 -2.16
N GLU A 2 9.66 14.83 -0.91
CA GLU A 2 10.36 14.31 0.27
C GLU A 2 9.33 13.52 1.07
N PHE A 3 9.64 12.26 1.36
CA PHE A 3 8.83 11.38 2.19
C PHE A 3 9.53 11.20 3.55
N ASP A 4 8.74 11.09 4.61
CA ASP A 4 9.21 11.01 6.00
C ASP A 4 9.83 9.65 6.37
N ASP A 5 9.60 8.61 5.56
CA ASP A 5 10.18 7.28 5.68
C ASP A 5 11.62 7.17 5.13
N GLY A 6 12.23 8.30 4.76
CA GLY A 6 13.61 8.38 4.29
C GLY A 6 13.78 8.36 2.77
N HIS A 7 12.70 8.31 1.99
CA HIS A 7 12.76 8.39 0.54
C HIS A 7 12.69 9.86 0.07
N ASN A 8 13.80 10.37 -0.46
CA ASN A 8 13.88 11.73 -1.03
C ASN A 8 14.27 11.74 -2.52
N THR A 9 14.17 10.58 -3.17
CA THR A 9 14.51 10.41 -4.59
C THR A 9 13.29 9.99 -5.39
N GLY A 10 13.30 10.31 -6.69
CA GLY A 10 12.23 9.97 -7.64
C GLY A 10 11.83 11.15 -8.52
N ILE A 11 11.47 10.85 -9.76
CA ILE A 11 10.94 11.83 -10.73
C ILE A 11 9.51 11.43 -11.03
N TYR A 12 8.60 12.38 -10.89
CA TYR A 12 7.18 12.20 -11.18
C TYR A 12 6.75 13.27 -12.18
N SER A 13 6.05 12.86 -13.24
CA SER A 13 5.43 13.80 -14.17
C SER A 13 4.06 14.23 -13.64
N TRP A 14 3.60 15.42 -14.01
CA TRP A 14 2.26 15.90 -13.64
C TRP A 14 1.15 14.98 -14.12
N ALA A 15 1.26 14.47 -15.34
CA ALA A 15 0.30 13.52 -15.92
C ALA A 15 0.20 12.25 -15.06
N TYR A 16 1.33 11.73 -14.58
CA TYR A 16 1.32 10.55 -13.73
C TYR A 16 0.71 10.81 -12.35
N LEU A 17 0.99 11.96 -11.74
CA LEU A 17 0.35 12.34 -10.47
C LEU A 17 -1.17 12.50 -10.60
N GLN A 18 -1.64 13.03 -11.73
CA GLN A 18 -3.06 13.09 -12.05
C GLN A 18 -3.66 11.69 -12.19
N GLU A 19 -3.03 10.79 -12.94
CA GLU A 19 -3.48 9.41 -13.10
C GLU A 19 -3.57 8.69 -11.74
N LEU A 20 -2.59 8.88 -10.85
CA LEU A 20 -2.61 8.32 -9.51
C LEU A 20 -3.79 8.84 -8.69
N ASN A 21 -4.12 10.13 -8.81
CA ASN A 21 -5.27 10.71 -8.12
C ASN A 21 -6.60 10.15 -8.66
N GLU A 22 -6.75 10.11 -9.98
CA GLU A 22 -7.97 9.61 -10.64
C GLU A 22 -8.20 8.12 -10.36
N ASN A 23 -7.13 7.32 -10.28
CA ASN A 23 -7.22 5.87 -10.07
C ASN A 23 -6.96 5.44 -8.63
N ARG A 24 -6.87 6.37 -7.68
CA ARG A 24 -6.44 6.13 -6.29
C ARG A 24 -7.14 4.92 -5.67
N GLU A 25 -8.47 4.87 -5.74
CA GLU A 25 -9.25 3.80 -5.10
C GLU A 25 -8.92 2.43 -5.70
N LYS A 26 -8.93 2.31 -7.03
CA LYS A 26 -8.64 1.06 -7.73
C LYS A 26 -7.22 0.56 -7.43
N LEU A 27 -6.23 1.46 -7.50
CA LEU A 27 -4.83 1.12 -7.24
C LEU A 27 -4.62 0.74 -5.77
N TRP A 28 -5.27 1.45 -4.85
CA TRP A 28 -5.18 1.19 -3.42
C TRP A 28 -5.76 -0.18 -3.05
N GLN A 29 -6.97 -0.50 -3.54
CA GLN A 29 -7.56 -1.82 -3.31
C GLN A 29 -6.70 -2.95 -3.90
N GLY A 30 -6.14 -2.74 -5.09
CA GLY A 30 -5.22 -3.70 -5.70
C GLY A 30 -3.95 -3.91 -4.88
N TYR A 31 -3.40 -2.86 -4.26
CA TYR A 31 -2.27 -2.95 -3.35
C TYR A 31 -2.62 -3.76 -2.08
N LEU A 32 -3.75 -3.47 -1.44
CA LEU A 32 -4.20 -4.18 -0.23
C LEU A 32 -4.45 -5.67 -0.50
N GLN A 33 -5.06 -6.02 -1.64
CA GLN A 33 -5.23 -7.41 -2.04
C GLN A 33 -3.89 -8.13 -2.20
N LYS A 34 -2.90 -7.50 -2.85
CA LYS A 34 -1.55 -8.07 -3.00
C LYS A 34 -0.86 -8.27 -1.65
N LEU A 35 -0.98 -7.31 -0.73
CA LEU A 35 -0.44 -7.45 0.63
C LEU A 35 -1.07 -8.65 1.36
N ASN A 36 -2.40 -8.77 1.31
CA ASN A 36 -3.13 -9.85 1.95
C ASN A 36 -2.72 -11.22 1.40
N LEU A 37 -2.65 -11.36 0.06
CA LEU A 37 -2.21 -12.58 -0.60
C LEU A 37 -0.76 -12.95 -0.25
N ALA A 38 0.10 -11.94 -0.06
CA ALA A 38 1.48 -12.13 0.38
C ALA A 38 1.62 -12.39 1.89
N GLY A 39 0.52 -12.36 2.66
CA GLY A 39 0.55 -12.49 4.13
C GLY A 39 1.30 -11.35 4.82
N ARG A 40 1.33 -10.16 4.21
CA ARG A 40 1.98 -8.96 4.73
C ARG A 40 0.95 -7.93 5.20
N THR A 41 1.38 -7.05 6.10
CA THR A 41 0.60 -5.89 6.56
C THR A 41 1.19 -4.62 5.99
N ARG A 42 0.36 -3.57 5.93
CA ARG A 42 0.83 -2.23 5.56
C ARG A 42 1.60 -1.60 6.71
N ASP A 43 1.07 -1.76 7.92
CA ASP A 43 1.65 -1.17 9.11
C ASP A 43 2.65 -2.16 9.73
N PRO A 44 3.91 -1.73 9.98
CA PRO A 44 4.98 -2.61 10.44
C PRO A 44 4.74 -3.18 11.85
N GLU A 45 3.83 -2.58 12.62
CA GLU A 45 3.49 -3.02 13.98
C GLU A 45 2.24 -3.92 14.05
N GLU A 46 1.54 -4.15 12.94
CA GLU A 46 0.36 -5.01 12.95
C GLU A 46 0.74 -6.50 13.02
N LYS A 47 0.50 -7.12 14.18
CA LYS A 47 0.57 -8.57 14.32
C LYS A 47 -0.68 -9.19 13.70
N ILE A 48 -0.54 -9.90 12.59
CA ILE A 48 -1.62 -10.73 12.03
C ILE A 48 -1.90 -11.87 13.02
N VAL A 49 -2.85 -11.66 13.93
CA VAL A 49 -3.40 -12.74 14.76
C VAL A 49 -4.46 -13.45 13.92
N LYS A 50 -4.06 -14.53 13.23
CA LYS A 50 -5.03 -15.46 12.61
C LYS A 50 -5.66 -16.27 13.73
N PHE A 51 -6.85 -15.88 14.19
CA PHE A 51 -7.69 -16.77 14.99
C PHE A 51 -8.20 -17.87 14.05
N ILE A 52 -7.62 -19.06 14.18
CA ILE A 52 -8.16 -20.27 13.57
C ILE A 52 -9.21 -20.75 14.58
N ASP A 53 -10.49 -20.54 14.28
CA ASP A 53 -11.56 -21.13 15.08
C ASP A 53 -11.42 -22.66 15.05
N PRO A 54 -11.25 -23.34 16.20
CA PRO A 54 -11.33 -24.78 16.26
C PRO A 54 -12.81 -25.14 16.10
N LYS A 55 -13.11 -25.84 15.02
CA LYS A 55 -14.41 -26.47 14.80
C LYS A 55 -14.71 -27.51 15.87
#